data_AF-A0A2H3C8Z9-F1
#
_entry.id   AF-A0A2H3C8Z9-F1
#
_cell.length_a   1.000
_cell.length_b   1.000
_cell.length_c   1.000
_cell.angle_alpha   90.00
_cell.angle_beta   90.00
_cell.angle_gamma   90.00
#
_symmetry.space_group_name_H-M   'P 1'
#
loop_
_entity.id
_entity.type
_entity.pdbx_description
1 polymer ?
#
loop_
_entity_poly.entity_id
_entity_poly.type
_entity_poly.pdbx_seq_one_letter_code
_entity_poly.pdbx_strand_id
1 'polypeptide(L)'
;MKMHGYISEWGIDSSKRGKMLHRTVKQMIAYFYASFRNTSRTKLAKSLDAQISVSRAEVDWLGYNAFYTVLSRKPRRYTWVLKELLGDIGRLKGSRCRKRFRGLFAEGLRSMEQIAY
;
A
#
# COMPACT_ATOMS: atom_id res chain seq x y z
N MET A 1 2.27 10.05 -8.42
CA MET A 1 1.82 8.66 -8.12
C MET A 1 0.55 8.35 -8.91
N LYS A 2 0.47 7.17 -9.55
CA LYS A 2 -0.56 6.82 -10.55
C LYS A 2 -2.02 6.99 -10.09
N MET A 3 -2.37 6.53 -8.89
CA MET A 3 -3.75 6.66 -8.37
C MET A 3 -4.19 8.13 -8.25
N HIS A 4 -3.34 9.01 -7.72
CA HIS A 4 -3.66 10.45 -7.66
C HIS A 4 -3.78 11.07 -9.06
N GLY A 5 -2.92 10.64 -10.00
CA GLY A 5 -3.00 11.01 -11.41
C GLY A 5 -4.36 10.65 -12.00
N TYR A 6 -4.75 9.38 -11.96
CA TYR A 6 -6.04 8.91 -12.48
C TYR A 6 -7.25 9.61 -11.84
N ILE A 7 -7.23 9.82 -10.52
CA ILE A 7 -8.31 10.53 -9.82
C ILE A 7 -8.41 11.99 -10.31
N SER A 8 -7.28 12.62 -10.61
CA SER A 8 -7.25 14.00 -11.09
C SER A 8 -7.65 14.11 -12.55
N GLU A 9 -7.08 13.27 -13.42
CA GLU A 9 -7.37 13.21 -14.85
C GLU A 9 -8.84 12.87 -15.14
N TRP A 10 -9.44 11.97 -14.35
CA TRP A 10 -10.83 11.57 -14.52
C TRP A 10 -11.83 12.48 -13.80
N GLY A 11 -11.37 13.58 -13.18
CA GLY A 11 -12.25 14.52 -12.47
C GLY A 11 -12.98 13.91 -11.27
N ILE A 12 -12.42 12.86 -10.65
CA ILE A 12 -13.04 12.19 -9.51
C ILE A 12 -12.94 13.09 -8.27
N ASP A 13 -14.10 13.50 -7.77
CA ASP A 13 -14.23 14.16 -6.47
C ASP A 13 -14.01 13.15 -5.33
N SER A 14 -12.78 13.11 -4.85
CA SER A 14 -12.34 12.22 -3.78
C SER A 14 -12.96 12.55 -2.41
N SER A 15 -13.49 13.76 -2.22
CA SER A 15 -14.19 14.11 -0.98
C SER A 15 -15.54 13.39 -0.89
N LYS A 16 -16.25 13.27 -2.02
CA LYS A 16 -17.54 12.56 -2.13
C LYS A 16 -17.37 11.06 -2.29
N ARG A 17 -16.29 10.63 -2.95
CA ARG A 17 -16.06 9.21 -3.32
C ARG A 17 -15.06 8.49 -2.41
N GLY A 18 -14.82 8.99 -1.20
CA GLY A 18 -13.85 8.42 -0.25
C GLY A 18 -14.01 6.91 -0.03
N LYS A 19 -15.25 6.43 0.20
CA LYS A 19 -15.55 4.99 0.38
C LYS A 19 -15.10 4.13 -0.80
N MET A 20 -15.38 4.59 -2.02
CA MET A 20 -14.97 3.90 -3.25
C MET A 20 -13.45 3.84 -3.32
N LEU A 21 -12.76 4.97 -3.10
CA LEU A 21 -11.30 5.04 -3.15
C LEU A 21 -10.63 4.11 -2.14
N HIS A 22 -11.15 4.07 -0.91
CA HIS A 22 -10.64 3.18 0.12
C HIS A 22 -10.84 1.70 -0.24
N ARG A 23 -12.01 1.33 -0.81
CA ARG A 23 -12.26 -0.02 -1.33
C ARG A 23 -11.29 -0.38 -2.46
N THR A 24 -11.01 0.56 -3.37
CA THR A 24 -10.03 0.38 -4.43
C THR A 24 -8.64 0.13 -3.87
N VAL A 25 -8.20 0.88 -2.86
CA VAL A 25 -6.91 0.63 -2.18
C VAL A 25 -6.85 -0.79 -1.61
N LYS A 26 -7.91 -1.22 -0.90
CA LYS A 26 -7.97 -2.59 -0.35
C LYS A 26 -7.89 -3.67 -1.44
N GLN A 27 -8.57 -3.45 -2.56
CA GLN A 27 -8.52 -4.37 -3.71
C GLN A 27 -7.13 -4.39 -4.33
N MET A 28 -6.48 -3.25 -4.56
CA MET A 28 -5.13 -3.18 -5.11
C MET A 28 -4.11 -3.96 -4.27
N ILE A 29 -4.19 -3.83 -2.95
CA ILE A 29 -3.33 -4.57 -2.01
C ILE A 29 -3.63 -6.08 -2.06
N ALA A 30 -4.91 -6.47 -2.11
CA ALA A 30 -5.31 -7.87 -2.23
C ALA A 30 -4.81 -8.50 -3.54
N TYR A 31 -4.93 -7.79 -4.65
CA TYR A 31 -4.40 -8.21 -5.95
C TYR A 31 -2.88 -8.34 -5.93
N PHE A 32 -2.19 -7.37 -5.32
CA PHE A 32 -0.74 -7.45 -5.15
C PHE A 32 -0.33 -8.70 -4.37
N TYR A 33 -0.99 -8.99 -3.24
CA TYR A 33 -0.72 -10.21 -2.47
C TYR A 33 -0.98 -11.49 -3.27
N ALA A 34 -2.10 -11.55 -4.01
CA ALA A 34 -2.42 -12.70 -4.84
C ALA A 34 -1.38 -12.91 -5.96
N SER A 35 -0.99 -11.84 -6.64
CA SER A 35 0.05 -11.86 -7.67
C SER A 35 1.39 -12.32 -7.09
N PHE A 36 1.78 -11.74 -5.96
CA PHE A 36 3.01 -12.10 -5.25
C PHE A 36 3.05 -13.58 -4.86
N ARG A 37 1.95 -14.13 -4.32
CA ARG A 37 1.82 -15.55 -3.98
C ARG A 37 1.84 -16.46 -5.22
N ASN A 38 1.29 -16.00 -6.34
CA ASN A 38 1.33 -16.77 -7.58
C ASN A 38 2.77 -16.82 -8.13
N THR A 39 3.48 -15.69 -8.11
CA THR A 39 4.88 -15.61 -8.54
C THR A 39 5.79 -16.50 -7.69
N SER A 40 5.60 -16.53 -6.36
CA SER A 40 6.39 -17.38 -5.48
C SER A 40 6.18 -18.88 -5.69
N ARG A 41 5.09 -19.28 -6.36
CA ARG A 41 4.77 -20.68 -6.67
C ARG A 41 5.22 -21.12 -8.06
N THR A 42 5.77 -20.21 -8.87
CA THR A 42 6.24 -20.53 -10.23
C THR A 42 7.38 -21.54 -10.21
N LYS A 43 7.54 -22.29 -11.31
CA LYS A 43 8.65 -23.26 -11.47
C LYS A 43 10.01 -22.59 -11.30
N LEU A 44 10.16 -21.35 -11.80
CA LEU A 44 11.37 -20.55 -11.68
C LEU A 44 11.69 -20.19 -10.21
N ALA A 45 10.68 -19.75 -9.44
CA ALA A 45 10.89 -19.45 -8.03
C ALA A 45 11.33 -20.69 -7.24
N LYS A 46 10.76 -21.86 -7.57
CA LYS A 46 11.15 -23.14 -6.97
C LYS A 46 12.55 -23.58 -7.38
N SER A 47 12.94 -23.40 -8.65
CA SER A 47 14.27 -23.77 -9.13
C SER A 47 15.38 -22.91 -8.55
N LEU A 48 15.05 -21.70 -8.10
CA LEU A 48 15.98 -20.77 -7.43
C LEU A 48 15.95 -20.89 -5.89
N ASP A 49 15.23 -21.87 -5.34
CA ASP A 49 14.93 -22.01 -3.90
C ASP A 49 14.52 -20.67 -3.23
N ALA A 50 13.75 -19.87 -3.96
CA ALA A 50 13.32 -18.56 -3.49
C ALA A 50 12.24 -18.72 -2.41
N GLN A 51 12.65 -18.69 -1.14
CA GLN A 51 11.75 -18.75 0.01
C GLN A 51 11.13 -17.39 0.28
N ILE A 52 10.02 -17.10 -0.41
CA ILE A 52 9.27 -15.86 -0.23
C ILE A 52 8.26 -16.03 0.93
N SER A 53 8.67 -15.69 2.15
CA SER A 53 7.84 -15.73 3.35
C SER A 53 7.33 -14.35 3.74
N VAL A 54 6.21 -13.92 3.14
CA VAL A 54 5.49 -12.70 3.56
C VAL A 54 4.02 -13.04 3.79
N SER A 55 3.54 -12.76 4.99
CA SER A 55 2.15 -12.98 5.37
C SER A 55 1.24 -11.92 4.78
N ARG A 56 -0.06 -12.24 4.69
CA ARG A 56 -1.07 -11.29 4.22
C ARG A 56 -1.09 -10.00 5.05
N ALA A 57 -1.02 -10.12 6.37
CA ALA A 57 -1.04 -8.97 7.28
C ALA A 57 0.16 -8.04 7.10
N GLU A 58 1.34 -8.59 6.76
CA GLU A 58 2.54 -7.79 6.47
C GLU A 58 2.37 -7.00 5.16
N VAL A 59 1.82 -7.61 4.12
CA VAL A 59 1.51 -6.94 2.86
C VAL A 59 0.44 -5.87 3.03
N ASP A 60 -0.63 -6.17 3.78
CA ASP A 60 -1.68 -5.19 4.08
C ASP A 60 -1.10 -3.99 4.85
N TRP A 61 -0.27 -4.24 5.87
CA TRP A 61 0.37 -3.18 6.64
C TRP A 61 1.26 -2.30 5.77
N LEU A 62 2.12 -2.90 4.93
CA LEU A 62 2.97 -2.15 4.00
C LEU A 62 2.15 -1.34 3.00
N GLY A 63 1.13 -1.97 2.40
CA GLY A 63 0.26 -1.34 1.42
C GLY A 63 -0.46 -0.12 1.99
N TYR A 64 -1.11 -0.25 3.15
CA TYR A 64 -1.82 0.86 3.76
C TYR A 64 -0.88 2.01 4.13
N ASN A 65 0.30 1.74 4.69
CA ASN A 65 1.27 2.78 4.99
C ASN A 65 1.79 3.48 3.72
N ALA A 66 2.01 2.75 2.62
CA ALA A 66 2.44 3.34 1.34
C ALA A 66 1.37 4.27 0.77
N PHE A 67 0.10 3.83 0.73
CA PHE A 67 -1.00 4.68 0.26
C PHE A 67 -1.23 5.89 1.18
N TYR A 68 -1.18 5.69 2.51
CA TYR A 68 -1.32 6.79 3.47
C TYR A 68 -0.24 7.85 3.24
N THR A 69 1.02 7.44 3.13
CA THR A 69 2.17 8.33 2.90
C THR A 69 2.00 9.22 1.67
N VAL A 70 1.54 8.66 0.56
CA VAL A 70 1.41 9.45 -0.67
C VAL A 70 0.18 10.35 -0.63
N LEU A 71 -0.96 9.81 -0.19
CA LEU A 71 -2.21 10.59 -0.14
C LEU A 71 -2.16 11.69 0.93
N SER A 72 -1.38 11.52 1.98
CA SER A 72 -1.22 12.52 3.05
C SER A 72 -0.51 13.79 2.57
N ARG A 73 0.15 13.76 1.40
CA ARG A 73 0.68 14.97 0.74
C ARG A 73 -0.41 15.90 0.22
N LYS A 74 -1.66 15.42 0.10
CA LYS A 74 -2.83 16.22 -0.31
C LYS A 74 -3.98 15.99 0.69
N PRO A 75 -3.79 16.35 1.97
CA PRO A 75 -4.65 15.88 3.06
C PRO A 75 -6.09 16.36 2.91
N ARG A 76 -6.30 17.63 2.51
CA ARG A 76 -7.64 18.21 2.28
C ARG A 76 -8.47 17.41 1.26
N ARG A 77 -7.81 16.83 0.25
CA ARG A 77 -8.46 16.09 -0.84
C ARG A 77 -8.84 14.66 -0.43
N TYR A 78 -8.12 14.09 0.53
CA TYR A 78 -8.22 12.68 0.92
C TYR A 78 -8.57 12.47 2.40
N THR A 79 -9.07 13.48 3.11
CA THR A 79 -9.32 13.47 4.56
C THR A 79 -10.00 12.19 5.04
N TRP A 80 -11.11 11.82 4.40
CA TRP A 80 -11.86 10.62 4.78
C TRP A 80 -11.06 9.33 4.54
N VAL A 81 -10.40 9.22 3.38
CA VAL A 81 -9.58 8.04 3.04
C VAL A 81 -8.40 7.90 3.99
N LEU A 82 -7.75 9.00 4.35
CA LEU A 82 -6.63 9.01 5.29
C LEU A 82 -7.04 8.54 6.67
N LYS A 83 -8.23 8.95 7.15
CA LYS A 83 -8.80 8.47 8.41
C LYS A 83 -9.01 6.96 8.40
N GLU A 84 -9.59 6.42 7.34
CA GLU A 84 -9.82 4.98 7.23
C GLU A 84 -8.52 4.18 7.13
N LEU A 85 -7.54 4.68 6.36
CA LEU A 85 -6.22 4.06 6.26
C LEU A 85 -5.49 4.02 7.61
N LEU A 86 -5.55 5.11 8.40
CA LEU A 86 -5.02 5.10 9.77
C LEU A 86 -5.71 4.07 10.65
N GLY A 87 -7.03 3.93 10.52
CA GLY A 87 -7.81 2.91 11.21
C GLY A 87 -7.34 1.49 10.86
N ASP A 88 -7.17 1.20 9.57
CA ASP A 88 -6.68 -0.10 9.11
C ASP A 88 -5.24 -0.38 9.56
N ILE A 89 -4.33 0.61 9.48
CA ILE A 89 -2.96 0.51 10.00
C ILE A 89 -2.97 0.23 11.51
N GLY A 90 -3.85 0.92 12.25
CA GLY A 90 -4.02 0.76 13.69
C GLY A 90 -4.48 -0.65 14.08
N ARG A 91 -5.40 -1.24 13.32
CA ARG A 91 -5.87 -2.63 13.52
C ARG A 91 -4.79 -3.67 13.24
N LEU A 92 -3.87 -3.37 12.31
CA LEU A 92 -2.76 -4.25 11.95
C LEU A 92 -1.50 -4.07 12.82
N LYS A 93 -1.61 -3.45 14.01
CA LYS A 93 -0.52 -3.24 14.98
C LYS A 93 0.02 -4.54 15.62
N GLY A 94 0.35 -5.55 14.81
CA GLY A 94 1.32 -6.55 15.22
C GLY A 94 2.70 -5.90 15.29
N SER A 95 3.37 -5.93 16.46
CA SER A 95 4.75 -5.42 16.62
C SER A 95 5.72 -6.02 15.60
N ARG A 96 5.40 -7.22 15.10
CA ARG A 96 6.19 -8.02 14.17
C ARG A 96 6.33 -7.36 12.79
N CYS A 97 5.24 -6.88 12.18
CA CYS A 97 5.27 -6.22 10.87
C CYS A 97 6.12 -4.96 10.92
N ARG A 98 5.90 -4.13 11.95
CA ARG A 98 6.63 -2.86 12.12
C ARG A 98 8.11 -3.08 12.37
N LYS A 99 8.49 -4.09 13.17
CA LYS A 99 9.90 -4.42 13.42
C LYS A 99 10.57 -4.98 12.17
N ARG A 100 9.94 -5.93 11.48
CA ARG A 100 10.52 -6.62 10.32
C ARG A 100 10.75 -5.68 9.14
N PHE A 101 9.81 -4.79 8.85
CA PHE A 101 9.86 -3.95 7.64
C PHE A 101 10.22 -2.49 7.91
N ARG A 102 10.66 -2.13 9.12
CA ARG A 102 11.00 -0.74 9.45
C ARG A 102 12.04 -0.13 8.51
N GLY A 103 13.12 -0.87 8.27
CA GLY A 103 14.23 -0.44 7.41
C GLY A 103 13.78 -0.27 5.97
N LEU A 104 13.13 -1.30 5.41
CA LEU A 104 12.60 -1.28 4.05
C LEU A 104 11.57 -0.16 3.83
N PHE A 105 10.73 0.11 4.83
CA PHE A 105 9.79 1.23 4.76
C PHE A 105 10.52 2.57 4.75
N ALA A 106 11.53 2.78 5.62
CA ALA A 106 12.29 4.03 5.67
C ALA A 106 13.15 4.25 4.41
N GLU A 107 13.69 3.20 3.82
CA GLU A 107 14.39 3.24 2.54
C GLU A 107 13.43 3.58 1.39
N GLY A 108 12.30 2.85 1.28
CA GLY A 108 11.30 3.13 0.27
C GLY A 108 10.74 4.55 0.35
N LEU A 109 10.54 5.08 1.55
CA LEU A 109 10.11 6.46 1.75
C LEU A 109 11.09 7.47 1.15
N ARG A 110 12.40 7.29 1.45
CA ARG A 110 13.48 8.14 0.93
C ARG A 110 13.57 8.08 -0.58
N SER A 111 13.47 6.89 -1.18
CA SER A 111 13.43 6.74 -2.64
C SER A 111 12.21 7.43 -3.26
N MET A 112 11.04 7.38 -2.62
CA MET A 112 9.83 8.08 -3.11
C MET A 112 9.90 9.61 -2.96
N GLU A 113 10.71 10.14 -2.05
CA GLU A 113 10.98 11.57 -1.95
C GLU A 113 11.89 12.05 -3.08
N GLN A 114 12.88 11.23 -3.46
CA GLN A 114 13.77 11.51 -4.60
C GLN A 114 13.05 11.50 -5.96
N ILE A 115 12.02 10.66 -6.13
CA ILE A 115 11.23 10.55 -7.37
C ILE A 115 10.12 11.63 -7.44
N ALA A 116 9.84 12.33 -6.35
CA ALA A 116 8.76 13.32 -6.29
C ALA A 116 9.19 14.74 -6.70
N TYR A 117 10.38 14.89 -7.28
CA TYR A 117 10.85 16.09 -7.98
C TYR A 117 10.63 15.95 -9.49
#